data_AF-A0A9D1F2D4-F1
#
_entry.id   AF-A0A9D1F2D4-F1
#
_cell.length_a   1.000
_cell.length_b   1.000
_cell.length_c   1.000
_cell.angle_alpha   90.00
_cell.angle_beta   90.00
_cell.angle_gamma   90.00
#
_symmetry.space_group_name_H-M   'P 1'
#
loop_
_entity.id
_entity.type
_entity.pdbx_description
1 polymer ?
#
loop_
_entity_poly.entity_id
_entity_poly.type
_entity_poly.pdbx_seq_one_letter_code
_entity_poly.pdbx_strand_id
1 'polypeptide(L)'
;MKKIELLAPAKDKETAFAAIDCGADAIYIGASDFGARHAVPNSLADIKKVVDYAHKFYAKVHVTINTILSDDELEQAHELIQKLYEIGVDAIIVQDTGLLQLAVEGKLPPIPVHASTQCDNRTLEKVKFFENIGVSRVILARELSLEEIRNICANTNVEIETFIHGALCVSYSGQCYMSYAIGGRSANRGECAQACRKKYTLVDSEGNIIAKDRYLLSLKDFNASRHIEELIKAGVKSFKIEGRLKDINYVKNVVGYYRREIDKFAEKISSGQVELDFEPDLSKTFNRGYTDYFLDGRKRCYNFDTPKSTGEKLGKVTRVNRDSFEINAKVSPQDGLCWFVNGEMQGCLVNRAEGNKIFPNKMPPLKAGTLIYRNQDFEFERHLKNSRVKRRIGIKFEFSDGCLSVTDEDGNSVMLPVLSGDPPKNPEKMRETFIAQLKKTGESDFYCKSVDIRNELPF
;
A
#
# COMPACT_ATOMS: atom_id res chain seq x y z
N MET A 1 -1.20 -16.23 -16.58
CA MET A 1 -1.58 -16.37 -15.15
C MET A 1 -2.82 -15.53 -14.89
N LYS A 2 -3.50 -15.65 -13.72
CA LYS A 2 -4.60 -14.72 -13.39
C LYS A 2 -4.02 -13.31 -13.27
N LYS A 3 -4.74 -12.27 -13.73
CA LYS A 3 -4.36 -10.89 -13.48
C LYS A 3 -4.93 -10.42 -12.14
N ILE A 4 -4.11 -9.76 -11.32
CA ILE A 4 -4.47 -9.30 -9.98
C ILE A 4 -4.03 -7.85 -9.80
N GLU A 5 -4.93 -7.03 -9.25
CA GLU A 5 -4.64 -5.64 -8.91
C GLU A 5 -3.99 -5.54 -7.53
N LEU A 6 -2.85 -4.84 -7.45
CA LEU A 6 -2.30 -4.33 -6.20
C LEU A 6 -2.74 -2.88 -5.97
N LEU A 7 -3.66 -2.66 -5.03
CA LEU A 7 -4.20 -1.36 -4.66
C LEU A 7 -3.44 -0.76 -3.47
N ALA A 8 -2.72 0.33 -3.71
CA ALA A 8 -1.90 1.00 -2.70
C ALA A 8 -2.56 2.29 -2.16
N PRO A 9 -2.34 2.64 -0.88
CA PRO A 9 -2.79 3.89 -0.32
C PRO A 9 -1.88 5.05 -0.73
N ALA A 10 -2.45 6.24 -0.87
CA ALA A 10 -1.69 7.47 -0.94
C ALA A 10 -2.23 8.49 0.08
N LYS A 11 -1.33 9.08 0.87
CA LYS A 11 -1.65 10.24 1.69
C LYS A 11 -1.73 11.52 0.85
N ASP A 12 -0.83 11.64 -0.13
CA ASP A 12 -0.63 12.79 -1.01
C ASP A 12 -0.15 12.34 -2.40
N LYS A 13 -0.03 13.31 -3.31
CA LYS A 13 0.43 13.11 -4.70
C LYS A 13 1.78 12.41 -4.77
N GLU A 14 2.73 12.85 -3.96
CA GLU A 14 4.11 12.34 -3.98
C GLU A 14 4.14 10.86 -3.54
N THR A 15 3.31 10.50 -2.58
CA THR A 15 3.13 9.10 -2.14
C THR A 15 2.46 8.26 -3.22
N ALA A 16 1.47 8.81 -3.94
CA ALA A 16 0.81 8.12 -5.06
C ALA A 16 1.80 7.79 -6.19
N PHE A 17 2.64 8.76 -6.59
CA PHE A 17 3.68 8.54 -7.59
C PHE A 17 4.65 7.44 -7.16
N ALA A 18 5.16 7.51 -5.93
CA ALA A 18 6.06 6.50 -5.41
C ALA A 18 5.44 5.11 -5.32
N ALA A 19 4.16 5.00 -5.01
CA ALA A 19 3.44 3.73 -5.01
C ALA A 19 3.35 3.12 -6.42
N ILE A 20 3.01 3.93 -7.43
CA ILE A 20 2.97 3.51 -8.84
C ILE A 20 4.36 3.07 -9.29
N ASP A 21 5.38 3.87 -8.99
CA ASP A 21 6.78 3.57 -9.30
C ASP A 21 7.27 2.29 -8.63
N CYS A 22 6.75 1.94 -7.44
CA CYS A 22 7.09 0.68 -6.75
C CYS A 22 6.23 -0.52 -7.18
N GLY A 23 5.29 -0.35 -8.11
CA GLY A 23 4.57 -1.47 -8.74
C GLY A 23 3.08 -1.56 -8.39
N ALA A 24 2.48 -0.53 -7.80
CA ALA A 24 1.03 -0.49 -7.61
C ALA A 24 0.29 -0.50 -8.96
N ASP A 25 -0.77 -1.30 -9.05
CA ASP A 25 -1.67 -1.33 -10.20
C ASP A 25 -2.77 -0.29 -10.10
N ALA A 26 -3.11 0.10 -8.87
CA ALA A 26 -4.07 1.14 -8.60
C ALA A 26 -3.69 1.87 -7.31
N ILE A 27 -4.12 3.12 -7.20
CA ILE A 27 -3.99 3.94 -5.99
C ILE A 27 -5.37 4.25 -5.44
N TYR A 28 -5.52 4.26 -4.12
CA TYR A 28 -6.66 4.93 -3.47
C TYR A 28 -6.22 6.13 -2.65
N ILE A 29 -6.93 7.25 -2.83
CA ILE A 29 -6.64 8.54 -2.20
C ILE A 29 -7.94 9.20 -1.72
N GLY A 30 -7.86 10.05 -0.69
CA GLY A 30 -9.00 10.85 -0.23
C GLY A 30 -9.04 12.20 -0.94
N ALA A 31 -10.23 12.68 -1.30
CA ALA A 31 -10.44 14.04 -1.80
C ALA A 31 -10.32 15.09 -0.69
N SER A 32 -10.73 16.34 -0.97
CA SER A 32 -10.75 17.40 0.03
C SER A 32 -11.64 17.04 1.22
N ASP A 33 -12.76 16.37 0.97
CA ASP A 33 -13.78 16.08 1.96
C ASP A 33 -14.31 14.64 1.81
N PHE A 34 -15.19 14.23 2.75
CA PHE A 34 -15.96 12.98 2.73
C PHE A 34 -15.16 11.66 2.72
N GLY A 35 -13.85 11.70 2.96
CA GLY A 35 -13.02 10.53 3.19
C GLY A 35 -12.90 10.18 4.68
N ALA A 36 -12.83 8.89 5.03
CA ALA A 36 -12.71 8.42 6.42
C ALA A 36 -11.36 8.72 7.15
N ARG A 37 -10.64 9.77 6.73
CA ARG A 37 -9.40 10.32 7.30
C ARG A 37 -9.37 11.81 6.95
N HIS A 38 -10.03 12.62 7.77
CA HIS A 38 -10.19 14.06 7.54
C HIS A 38 -8.85 14.84 7.58
N ALA A 39 -7.80 14.24 8.16
CA ALA A 39 -6.52 14.90 8.41
C ALA A 39 -5.62 15.11 7.17
N VAL A 40 -5.96 14.51 6.01
CA VAL A 40 -5.11 14.60 4.80
C VAL A 40 -5.97 14.82 3.54
N PRO A 41 -6.55 16.03 3.41
CA PRO A 41 -7.34 16.39 2.24
C PRO A 41 -6.44 16.62 1.01
N ASN A 42 -6.87 16.16 -0.17
CA ASN A 42 -6.16 16.41 -1.43
C ASN A 42 -7.01 17.27 -2.37
N SER A 43 -6.37 18.25 -3.00
CA SER A 43 -7.04 19.11 -3.97
C SER A 43 -7.39 18.34 -5.26
N LEU A 44 -8.46 18.76 -5.96
CA LEU A 44 -8.79 18.21 -7.28
C LEU A 44 -7.62 18.34 -8.27
N ALA A 45 -6.85 19.44 -8.19
CA ALA A 45 -5.68 19.66 -9.02
C ALA A 45 -4.56 18.65 -8.75
N ASP A 46 -4.34 18.27 -7.49
CA ASP A 46 -3.37 17.22 -7.16
C ASP A 46 -3.87 15.84 -7.57
N ILE A 47 -5.15 15.53 -7.38
CA ILE A 47 -5.75 14.27 -7.84
C ILE A 47 -5.62 14.15 -9.35
N LYS A 48 -5.88 15.22 -10.11
CA LYS A 48 -5.69 15.22 -11.57
C LYS A 48 -4.25 14.88 -11.94
N LYS A 49 -3.26 15.44 -11.25
CA LYS A 49 -1.84 15.08 -11.49
C LYS A 49 -1.57 13.61 -11.18
N VAL A 50 -2.22 13.03 -10.18
CA VAL A 50 -2.15 11.58 -9.89
C VAL A 50 -2.76 10.77 -11.04
N VAL A 51 -3.94 11.14 -11.53
CA VAL A 51 -4.60 10.50 -12.68
C VAL A 51 -3.70 10.56 -13.92
N ASP A 52 -3.26 11.77 -14.30
CA ASP A 52 -2.41 11.99 -15.48
C ASP A 52 -1.13 11.14 -15.43
N TYR A 53 -0.56 10.96 -14.24
CA TYR A 53 0.64 10.15 -14.04
C TYR A 53 0.34 8.64 -14.05
N ALA A 54 -0.72 8.20 -13.37
CA ALA A 54 -1.11 6.80 -13.27
C ALA A 54 -1.51 6.20 -14.62
N HIS A 55 -2.28 6.96 -15.40
CA HIS A 55 -2.81 6.53 -16.70
C HIS A 55 -1.72 6.29 -17.76
N LYS A 56 -0.54 6.91 -17.63
CA LYS A 56 0.65 6.56 -18.45
C LYS A 56 0.99 5.09 -18.39
N PHE A 57 0.73 4.47 -17.24
CA PHE A 57 1.04 3.07 -16.97
C PHE A 57 -0.22 2.21 -16.89
N TYR A 58 -1.36 2.71 -17.34
CA TYR A 58 -2.67 2.08 -17.14
C TYR A 58 -2.96 1.71 -15.67
N ALA A 59 -2.33 2.42 -14.72
CA ALA A 59 -2.65 2.28 -13.32
C ALA A 59 -3.90 3.10 -13.00
N LYS A 60 -4.79 2.57 -12.16
CA LYS A 60 -6.08 3.21 -11.84
C LYS A 60 -6.00 4.11 -10.62
N VAL A 61 -6.86 5.11 -10.54
CA VAL A 61 -7.02 6.01 -9.39
C VAL A 61 -8.43 5.89 -8.84
N HIS A 62 -8.55 5.43 -7.60
CA HIS A 62 -9.81 5.32 -6.88
C HIS A 62 -9.89 6.39 -5.78
N VAL A 63 -11.03 7.05 -5.63
CA VAL A 63 -11.20 8.10 -4.61
C VAL A 63 -12.16 7.66 -3.52
N THR A 64 -11.77 7.82 -2.25
CA THR A 64 -12.63 7.45 -1.12
C THR A 64 -13.59 8.57 -0.76
N ILE A 65 -14.89 8.28 -0.82
CA ILE A 65 -16.03 9.11 -0.38
C ILE A 65 -16.88 8.24 0.56
N ASN A 66 -16.24 7.79 1.65
CA ASN A 66 -16.69 6.68 2.47
C ASN A 66 -17.03 7.07 3.90
N THR A 67 -17.40 8.32 4.14
CA THR A 67 -18.04 8.73 5.39
C THR A 67 -19.57 8.60 5.31
N ILE A 68 -20.22 8.58 6.46
CA ILE A 68 -21.67 8.83 6.55
C ILE A 68 -21.93 10.33 6.32
N LEU A 69 -22.99 10.65 5.57
CA LEU A 69 -23.30 12.01 5.13
C LEU A 69 -24.63 12.50 5.73
N SER A 70 -24.76 13.81 5.96
CA SER A 70 -26.07 14.46 6.07
C SER A 70 -26.64 14.79 4.68
N ASP A 71 -27.90 15.20 4.61
CA ASP A 71 -28.55 15.54 3.33
C ASP A 71 -27.80 16.64 2.56
N ASP A 72 -27.42 17.74 3.24
CA ASP A 72 -26.62 18.81 2.62
C ASP A 72 -25.22 18.33 2.15
N GLU A 73 -24.64 17.35 2.84
CA GLU A 73 -23.34 16.77 2.49
C GLU A 73 -23.46 15.81 1.30
N LEU A 74 -24.60 15.15 1.14
CA LEU A 74 -24.88 14.26 0.01
C LEU A 74 -24.90 15.04 -1.31
N GLU A 75 -25.51 16.22 -1.33
CA GLU A 75 -25.49 17.11 -2.50
C GLU A 75 -24.06 17.55 -2.85
N GLN A 76 -23.28 17.98 -1.86
CA GLN A 76 -21.87 18.36 -2.05
C GLN A 76 -21.00 17.20 -2.52
N ALA A 77 -21.22 16.00 -1.97
CA ALA A 77 -20.52 14.79 -2.39
C ALA A 77 -20.86 14.43 -3.84
N HIS A 78 -22.12 14.59 -4.26
CA HIS A 78 -22.52 14.39 -5.64
C HIS A 78 -21.79 15.35 -6.60
N GLU A 79 -21.73 16.65 -6.30
CA GLU A 79 -20.97 17.62 -7.10
C GLU A 79 -19.48 17.28 -7.18
N LEU A 80 -18.89 16.84 -6.05
CA LEU A 80 -17.50 16.42 -6.01
C LEU A 80 -17.27 15.20 -6.91
N ILE A 81 -18.18 14.21 -6.91
CA ILE A 81 -18.10 13.02 -7.76
C ILE A 81 -18.09 13.43 -9.25
N GLN A 82 -18.90 14.41 -9.65
CA GLN A 82 -18.88 14.91 -11.04
C GLN A 82 -17.50 15.45 -11.42
N LYS A 83 -16.94 16.32 -10.59
CA LYS A 83 -15.60 16.89 -10.82
C LYS A 83 -14.50 15.81 -10.84
N LEU A 84 -14.61 14.79 -9.99
CA LEU A 84 -13.68 13.66 -9.98
C LEU A 84 -13.76 12.82 -11.26
N TYR A 85 -14.98 12.58 -11.76
CA TYR A 85 -15.18 11.90 -13.03
C TYR A 85 -14.60 12.69 -14.20
N GLU A 86 -14.82 14.00 -14.27
CA GLU A 86 -14.29 14.88 -15.32
C GLU A 86 -12.76 14.88 -15.41
N ILE A 87 -12.06 14.72 -14.28
CA ILE A 87 -10.59 14.63 -14.25
C ILE A 87 -10.05 13.21 -14.45
N GLY A 88 -10.92 12.23 -14.73
CA GLY A 88 -10.53 10.87 -15.08
C GLY A 88 -10.33 9.90 -13.91
N VAL A 89 -10.95 10.14 -12.75
CA VAL A 89 -10.95 9.15 -11.65
C VAL A 89 -11.68 7.88 -12.07
N ASP A 90 -11.04 6.73 -11.86
CA ASP A 90 -11.50 5.43 -12.35
C ASP A 90 -12.61 4.79 -11.51
N ALA A 91 -12.71 5.14 -10.21
CA ALA A 91 -13.76 4.64 -9.33
C ALA A 91 -13.89 5.48 -8.05
N ILE A 92 -15.06 5.41 -7.43
CA ILE A 92 -15.28 5.91 -6.06
C ILE A 92 -15.52 4.77 -5.08
N ILE A 93 -14.99 4.90 -3.87
CA ILE A 93 -15.20 3.95 -2.77
C ILE A 93 -16.15 4.58 -1.77
N VAL A 94 -17.35 4.03 -1.62
CA VAL A 94 -18.46 4.65 -0.87
C VAL A 94 -18.95 3.76 0.27
N GLN A 95 -19.55 4.39 1.28
CA GLN A 95 -20.28 3.71 2.36
C GLN A 95 -21.75 4.12 2.41
N ASP A 96 -22.01 5.41 2.18
CA ASP A 96 -23.31 6.03 2.40
C ASP A 96 -24.38 5.48 1.44
N THR A 97 -25.54 5.12 2.00
CA THR A 97 -26.65 4.56 1.21
C THR A 97 -27.31 5.58 0.31
N GLY A 98 -27.25 6.88 0.64
CA GLY A 98 -27.73 7.95 -0.23
C GLY A 98 -26.91 8.03 -1.52
N LEU A 99 -25.58 7.92 -1.44
CA LEU A 99 -24.73 7.86 -2.64
C LEU A 99 -24.99 6.61 -3.48
N LEU A 100 -25.21 5.46 -2.83
CA LEU A 100 -25.58 4.23 -3.53
C LEU A 100 -26.93 4.36 -4.23
N GLN A 101 -27.91 5.00 -3.59
CA GLN A 101 -29.20 5.30 -4.19
C GLN A 101 -29.05 6.20 -5.42
N LEU A 102 -28.27 7.29 -5.33
CA LEU A 102 -28.00 8.16 -6.49
C LEU A 102 -27.35 7.39 -7.64
N ALA A 103 -26.47 6.43 -7.34
CA ALA A 103 -25.84 5.58 -8.35
C ALA A 103 -26.88 4.68 -9.05
N VAL A 104 -27.73 4.01 -8.29
CA VAL A 104 -28.80 3.12 -8.79
C VAL A 104 -29.82 3.89 -9.64
N GLU A 105 -30.16 5.11 -9.24
CA GLU A 105 -31.08 5.99 -9.95
C GLU A 105 -30.46 6.64 -11.20
N GLY A 106 -29.18 6.37 -11.50
CA GLY A 106 -28.48 6.93 -12.65
C GLY A 106 -28.21 8.44 -12.54
N LYS A 107 -28.19 8.97 -11.31
CA LYS A 107 -27.93 10.39 -11.04
C LYS A 107 -26.45 10.72 -10.92
N LEU A 108 -25.61 9.73 -10.62
CA LEU A 108 -24.15 9.89 -10.68
C LEU A 108 -23.66 9.85 -12.14
N PRO A 109 -22.51 10.47 -12.46
CA PRO A 109 -21.82 10.21 -13.73
C PRO A 109 -21.51 8.70 -13.86
N PRO A 110 -21.20 8.17 -15.06
CA PRO A 110 -20.93 6.75 -15.28
C PRO A 110 -19.55 6.33 -14.71
N ILE A 111 -19.37 6.52 -13.41
CA ILE A 111 -18.17 6.19 -12.64
C ILE A 111 -18.41 4.88 -11.87
N PRO A 112 -17.48 3.91 -11.94
CA PRO A 112 -17.54 2.70 -11.12
C PRO A 112 -17.66 3.01 -9.63
N VAL A 113 -18.59 2.32 -8.95
CA VAL A 113 -18.84 2.46 -7.52
C VAL A 113 -18.39 1.20 -6.81
N HIS A 114 -17.52 1.36 -5.80
CA HIS A 114 -17.01 0.29 -4.96
C HIS A 114 -17.61 0.37 -3.56
N ALA A 115 -18.16 -0.73 -3.05
CA ALA A 115 -18.67 -0.80 -1.68
C ALA A 115 -17.49 -0.90 -0.68
N SER A 116 -17.33 0.12 0.15
CA SER A 116 -16.29 0.24 1.17
C SER A 116 -16.37 -0.90 2.19
N THR A 117 -15.23 -1.29 2.76
CA THR A 117 -15.19 -2.18 3.94
C THR A 117 -15.98 -1.60 5.13
N GLN A 118 -16.21 -0.28 5.13
CA GLN A 118 -17.04 0.35 6.14
C GLN A 118 -18.54 0.05 5.99
N CYS A 119 -18.96 -0.55 4.88
CA CYS A 119 -20.29 -1.12 4.75
C CYS A 119 -20.47 -2.40 5.58
N ASP A 120 -19.47 -2.94 6.28
CA ASP A 120 -19.53 -4.23 7.00
C ASP A 120 -19.82 -5.41 6.05
N ASN A 121 -19.02 -5.55 4.99
CA ASN A 121 -19.18 -6.57 3.95
C ASN A 121 -18.63 -7.93 4.42
N ARG A 122 -19.42 -8.66 5.21
CA ARG A 122 -18.97 -9.90 5.88
C ARG A 122 -19.76 -11.17 5.58
N THR A 123 -20.86 -11.08 4.84
CA THR A 123 -21.66 -12.25 4.47
C THR A 123 -21.94 -12.28 2.98
N LEU A 124 -22.18 -13.47 2.44
CA LEU A 124 -22.51 -13.67 1.04
C LEU A 124 -23.77 -12.89 0.63
N GLU A 125 -24.81 -12.88 1.46
CA GLU A 125 -26.07 -12.21 1.20
C GLU A 125 -25.87 -10.71 1.01
N LYS A 126 -24.99 -10.11 1.81
CA LYS A 126 -24.67 -8.69 1.72
C LYS A 126 -23.85 -8.36 0.48
N VAL A 127 -22.92 -9.22 0.09
CA VAL A 127 -22.17 -9.06 -1.17
C VAL A 127 -23.12 -9.18 -2.36
N LYS A 128 -24.05 -10.16 -2.36
CA LYS A 128 -25.09 -10.32 -3.38
C LYS A 128 -26.03 -9.11 -3.46
N PHE A 129 -26.34 -8.49 -2.32
CA PHE A 129 -27.11 -7.24 -2.32
C PHE A 129 -26.37 -6.15 -3.11
N PHE A 130 -25.08 -5.94 -2.87
CA PHE A 130 -24.29 -4.96 -3.61
C PHE A 130 -24.15 -5.30 -5.10
N GLU A 131 -23.94 -6.57 -5.43
CA GLU A 131 -23.96 -7.06 -6.82
C GLU A 131 -25.29 -6.73 -7.53
N ASN A 132 -26.43 -7.02 -6.89
CA ASN A 132 -27.75 -6.80 -7.47
C ASN A 132 -28.09 -5.33 -7.72
N ILE A 133 -27.48 -4.40 -6.97
CA ILE A 133 -27.65 -2.96 -7.19
C ILE A 133 -26.57 -2.36 -8.11
N GLY A 134 -25.75 -3.19 -8.74
CA GLY A 134 -24.80 -2.77 -9.78
C GLY A 134 -23.47 -2.22 -9.27
N VAL A 135 -23.11 -2.45 -8.00
CA VAL A 135 -21.76 -2.12 -7.50
C VAL A 135 -20.72 -2.94 -8.26
N SER A 136 -19.67 -2.31 -8.76
CA SER A 136 -18.65 -3.01 -9.57
C SER A 136 -17.64 -3.79 -8.73
N ARG A 137 -17.44 -3.41 -7.46
CA ARG A 137 -16.51 -4.08 -6.54
C ARG A 137 -16.95 -3.99 -5.09
N VAL A 138 -16.79 -5.09 -4.34
CA VAL A 138 -17.04 -5.14 -2.90
C VAL A 138 -15.75 -5.38 -2.13
N ILE A 139 -15.45 -4.46 -1.22
CA ILE A 139 -14.28 -4.54 -0.34
C ILE A 139 -14.69 -5.27 0.94
N LEU A 140 -14.19 -6.48 1.14
CA LEU A 140 -14.59 -7.31 2.28
C LEU A 140 -14.09 -6.76 3.61
N ALA A 141 -14.79 -7.13 4.69
CA ALA A 141 -14.30 -6.95 6.04
C ALA A 141 -13.03 -7.81 6.29
N ARG A 142 -12.21 -7.46 7.29
CA ARG A 142 -10.92 -8.12 7.54
C ARG A 142 -11.06 -9.38 8.41
N GLU A 143 -12.17 -9.47 9.13
CA GLU A 143 -12.56 -10.54 10.04
C GLU A 143 -13.20 -11.75 9.33
N LEU A 144 -12.81 -12.04 8.09
CA LEU A 144 -13.26 -13.22 7.34
C LEU A 144 -12.13 -14.26 7.27
N SER A 145 -12.52 -15.52 7.32
CA SER A 145 -11.65 -16.66 7.01
C SER A 145 -11.46 -16.82 5.51
N LEU A 146 -10.41 -17.55 5.12
CA LEU A 146 -10.17 -17.89 3.72
C LEU A 146 -11.32 -18.70 3.10
N GLU A 147 -11.98 -19.55 3.88
CA GLU A 147 -13.14 -20.33 3.44
C GLU A 147 -14.35 -19.45 3.13
N GLU A 148 -14.65 -18.49 4.00
CA GLU A 148 -15.74 -17.51 3.77
C GLU A 148 -15.45 -16.66 2.54
N ILE A 149 -14.21 -16.18 2.35
CA ILE A 149 -13.80 -15.43 1.16
C ILE A 149 -13.98 -16.27 -0.10
N ARG A 150 -13.55 -17.53 -0.08
CA ARG A 150 -13.71 -18.47 -1.21
C ARG A 150 -15.19 -18.70 -1.52
N ASN A 151 -16.02 -18.89 -0.50
CA ASN A 151 -17.46 -19.06 -0.67
C ASN A 151 -18.10 -17.82 -1.31
N ILE A 152 -17.70 -16.62 -0.91
CA ILE A 152 -18.18 -15.37 -1.51
C ILE A 152 -17.79 -15.31 -2.99
N CYS A 153 -16.50 -15.43 -3.30
CA CYS A 153 -16.00 -15.37 -4.68
C CYS A 153 -16.62 -16.42 -5.60
N ALA A 154 -16.95 -17.61 -5.08
CA ALA A 154 -17.56 -18.68 -5.88
C ALA A 154 -19.05 -18.45 -6.17
N ASN A 155 -19.73 -17.57 -5.42
CA ASN A 155 -21.18 -17.39 -5.48
C ASN A 155 -21.61 -15.97 -5.88
N THR A 156 -20.69 -15.16 -6.39
CA THR A 156 -20.93 -13.79 -6.90
C THR A 156 -20.02 -13.50 -8.09
N ASN A 157 -20.47 -12.66 -9.02
CA ASN A 157 -19.71 -12.17 -10.16
C ASN A 157 -19.07 -10.79 -9.91
N VAL A 158 -19.53 -10.05 -8.89
CA VAL A 158 -18.92 -8.77 -8.50
C VAL A 158 -17.45 -8.94 -8.13
N GLU A 159 -16.61 -7.95 -8.46
CA GLU A 159 -15.20 -8.03 -8.08
C GLU A 159 -15.03 -8.00 -6.56
N ILE A 160 -14.23 -8.94 -6.05
CA ILE A 160 -13.90 -9.02 -4.62
C ILE A 160 -12.53 -8.42 -4.36
N GLU A 161 -12.47 -7.48 -3.44
CA GLU A 161 -11.24 -6.86 -2.92
C GLU A 161 -11.05 -7.24 -1.44
N THR A 162 -9.84 -7.65 -1.10
CA THR A 162 -9.47 -7.94 0.29
C THR A 162 -8.27 -7.12 0.71
N PHE A 163 -8.25 -6.67 1.97
CA PHE A 163 -7.01 -6.18 2.54
C PHE A 163 -5.97 -7.31 2.58
N ILE A 164 -4.70 -6.96 2.49
CA ILE A 164 -3.56 -7.88 2.64
C ILE A 164 -2.55 -7.39 3.68
N HIS A 165 -2.63 -6.11 4.08
CA HIS A 165 -1.67 -5.50 4.99
C HIS A 165 -2.25 -4.32 5.77
N GLY A 166 -1.69 -4.03 6.95
CA GLY A 166 -1.85 -2.76 7.65
C GLY A 166 -2.67 -2.84 8.94
N ALA A 167 -2.99 -1.69 9.53
CA ALA A 167 -3.52 -1.66 10.90
C ALA A 167 -4.94 -2.27 11.03
N LEU A 168 -5.16 -3.11 12.05
CA LEU A 168 -6.47 -3.68 12.37
C LEU A 168 -7.31 -2.80 13.32
N CYS A 169 -8.63 -2.88 13.16
CA CYS A 169 -9.64 -2.36 14.08
C CYS A 169 -10.07 -3.45 15.07
N VAL A 170 -10.31 -3.08 16.34
CA VAL A 170 -10.79 -4.02 17.37
C VAL A 170 -12.28 -4.36 17.23
N SER A 171 -13.05 -3.44 16.66
CA SER A 171 -14.47 -3.62 16.34
C SER A 171 -14.64 -4.13 14.91
N TYR A 172 -15.83 -4.64 14.60
CA TYR A 172 -16.23 -5.00 13.23
C TYR A 172 -16.02 -3.82 12.26
N SER A 173 -15.58 -4.15 11.05
CA SER A 173 -15.21 -3.18 10.02
C SER A 173 -16.41 -2.26 9.69
N GLY A 174 -16.23 -0.95 9.85
CA GLY A 174 -17.29 0.05 9.65
C GLY A 174 -18.26 0.26 10.81
N GLN A 175 -18.20 -0.57 11.87
CA GLN A 175 -19.17 -0.59 12.96
C GLN A 175 -18.59 -0.09 14.29
N CYS A 176 -17.60 0.81 14.24
CA CYS A 176 -16.94 1.32 15.45
C CYS A 176 -17.52 2.67 15.91
N TYR A 177 -18.34 2.63 16.96
CA TYR A 177 -18.94 3.81 17.59
C TYR A 177 -18.19 4.28 18.86
N MET A 178 -17.18 3.53 19.29
CA MET A 178 -16.48 3.76 20.56
C MET A 178 -15.83 5.14 20.67
N SER A 179 -15.20 5.61 19.58
CA SER A 179 -14.56 6.94 19.57
C SER A 179 -15.58 8.07 19.75
N TYR A 180 -16.77 7.92 19.17
CA TYR A 180 -17.85 8.90 19.30
C TYR A 180 -18.46 8.85 20.70
N ALA A 181 -18.80 7.66 21.20
CA ALA A 181 -19.40 7.49 22.51
C ALA A 181 -18.53 8.04 23.65
N ILE A 182 -17.19 7.96 23.53
CA ILE A 182 -16.26 8.44 24.56
C ILE A 182 -16.02 9.95 24.48
N GLY A 183 -15.99 10.54 23.27
CA GLY A 183 -15.48 11.90 23.10
C GLY A 183 -15.96 12.64 21.85
N GLY A 184 -17.11 12.26 21.28
CA GLY A 184 -17.77 12.97 20.19
C GLY A 184 -17.13 12.84 18.79
N ARG A 185 -15.98 12.16 18.66
CA ARG A 185 -15.26 12.03 17.39
C ARG A 185 -15.63 10.76 16.64
N SER A 186 -16.33 10.86 15.52
CA SER A 186 -16.85 9.69 14.78
C SER A 186 -15.80 9.07 13.85
N ALA A 187 -15.52 7.78 14.05
CA ALA A 187 -14.66 7.03 13.12
C ALA A 187 -15.30 6.89 11.73
N ASN A 188 -16.63 6.82 11.67
CA ASN A 188 -17.40 6.74 10.42
C ASN A 188 -17.53 8.10 9.71
N ARG A 189 -17.03 9.18 10.32
CA ARG A 189 -16.84 10.50 9.68
C ARG A 189 -15.36 10.89 9.55
N GLY A 190 -14.47 9.91 9.69
CA GLY A 190 -13.03 10.09 9.49
C GLY A 190 -12.26 10.75 10.61
N GLU A 191 -12.85 10.87 11.80
CA GLU A 191 -12.28 11.58 12.95
C GLU A 191 -11.77 10.66 14.07
N CYS A 192 -11.67 9.35 13.81
CA CYS A 192 -11.32 8.32 14.80
C CYS A 192 -10.16 8.75 15.73
N ALA A 193 -10.43 8.83 17.04
CA ALA A 193 -9.46 9.20 18.06
C ALA A 193 -8.56 8.03 18.51
N GLN A 194 -8.70 6.87 17.88
CA GLN A 194 -7.97 5.64 18.21
C GLN A 194 -8.09 5.24 19.69
N ALA A 195 -9.31 5.34 20.27
CA ALA A 195 -9.55 4.98 21.67
C ALA A 195 -9.06 3.56 22.01
N CYS A 196 -9.17 2.60 21.09
CA CYS A 196 -8.65 1.24 21.25
C CYS A 196 -7.13 1.14 21.48
N ARG A 197 -6.38 2.23 21.24
CA ARG A 197 -4.92 2.31 21.42
C ARG A 197 -4.51 3.00 22.73
N LYS A 198 -5.46 3.35 23.60
CA LYS A 198 -5.20 3.91 24.94
C LYS A 198 -4.98 2.81 25.99
N LYS A 199 -4.43 3.21 27.14
CA LYS A 199 -4.31 2.34 28.33
C LYS A 199 -5.67 2.24 29.03
N TYR A 200 -5.98 1.05 29.52
CA TYR A 200 -7.19 0.71 30.26
C TYR A 200 -6.83 -0.14 31.48
N THR A 201 -7.63 -0.01 32.54
CA THR A 201 -7.59 -0.92 33.69
C THR A 201 -8.84 -1.79 33.67
N LEU A 202 -8.64 -3.11 33.61
CA LEU A 202 -9.71 -4.11 33.67
C LEU A 202 -10.03 -4.40 35.12
N VAL A 203 -11.29 -4.22 35.48
CA VAL A 203 -11.85 -4.56 36.80
C VAL A 203 -12.92 -5.63 36.63
N ASP A 204 -13.05 -6.53 37.60
CA ASP A 204 -14.16 -7.48 37.66
C ASP A 204 -15.44 -6.83 38.24
N SER A 205 -16.50 -7.63 38.42
CA SER A 205 -17.78 -7.18 38.99
C SER A 205 -17.70 -6.77 40.47
N GLU A 206 -16.66 -7.22 41.19
CA GLU A 206 -16.43 -6.90 42.60
C GLU A 206 -15.51 -5.67 42.76
N GLY A 207 -14.96 -5.15 41.65
CA GLY A 207 -14.03 -4.03 41.63
C GLY A 207 -12.56 -4.42 41.77
N ASN A 208 -12.22 -5.72 41.79
CA ASN A 208 -10.83 -6.15 41.82
C ASN A 208 -10.14 -5.89 40.48
N ILE A 209 -8.90 -5.42 40.53
CA ILE A 209 -8.12 -5.14 39.32
C ILE A 209 -7.54 -6.45 38.76
N ILE A 210 -7.99 -6.84 37.57
CA ILE A 210 -7.45 -7.97 36.82
C ILE A 210 -6.18 -7.56 36.05
N ALA A 211 -6.21 -6.39 35.41
CA ALA A 211 -5.09 -5.86 34.64
C ALA A 211 -5.04 -4.34 34.71
N LYS A 212 -3.94 -3.78 35.22
CA LYS A 212 -3.78 -2.33 35.40
C LYS A 212 -3.01 -1.70 34.25
N ASP A 213 -3.51 -0.58 33.72
CA ASP A 213 -2.81 0.32 32.80
C ASP A 213 -2.21 -0.36 31.54
N ARG A 214 -2.96 -1.28 30.92
CA ARG A 214 -2.56 -2.04 29.72
C ARG A 214 -3.31 -1.60 28.47
N TYR A 215 -2.75 -1.91 27.28
CA TYR A 215 -3.39 -1.62 25.99
C TYR A 215 -4.36 -2.73 25.57
N LEU A 216 -5.37 -2.98 26.41
CA LEU A 216 -6.26 -4.15 26.34
C LEU A 216 -7.05 -4.31 25.03
N LEU A 217 -7.20 -3.23 24.26
CA LEU A 217 -7.94 -3.22 22.99
C LEU A 217 -7.03 -3.05 21.76
N SER A 218 -5.72 -3.05 21.96
CA SER A 218 -4.75 -2.82 20.90
C SER A 218 -4.46 -4.11 20.13
N LEU A 219 -4.70 -4.09 18.82
CA LEU A 219 -4.40 -5.20 17.92
C LEU A 219 -3.00 -5.12 17.27
N LYS A 220 -2.48 -6.26 16.87
CA LYS A 220 -1.37 -6.35 15.91
C LYS A 220 -1.81 -5.80 14.54
N ASP A 221 -0.85 -5.61 13.65
CA ASP A 221 -1.15 -5.23 12.27
C ASP A 221 -1.38 -6.49 11.42
N PHE A 222 -2.23 -6.37 10.40
CA PHE A 222 -2.59 -7.43 9.48
C PHE A 222 -1.45 -7.70 8.49
N ASN A 223 -1.22 -8.97 8.17
CA ASN A 223 -0.28 -9.40 7.16
C ASN A 223 -0.70 -10.74 6.55
N ALA A 224 -1.12 -10.69 5.29
CA ALA A 224 -1.55 -11.84 4.49
C ALA A 224 -0.47 -12.33 3.50
N SER A 225 0.80 -11.93 3.66
CA SER A 225 1.90 -12.30 2.73
C SER A 225 1.99 -13.81 2.48
N ARG A 226 1.77 -14.63 3.51
CA ARG A 226 1.78 -16.10 3.41
C ARG A 226 0.54 -16.70 2.76
N HIS A 227 -0.49 -15.90 2.52
CA HIS A 227 -1.81 -16.31 2.03
C HIS A 227 -2.11 -15.78 0.62
N ILE A 228 -1.15 -15.12 -0.04
CA ILE A 228 -1.35 -14.49 -1.35
C ILE A 228 -1.81 -15.51 -2.40
N GLU A 229 -1.11 -16.63 -2.52
CA GLU A 229 -1.48 -17.69 -3.47
C GLU A 229 -2.91 -18.19 -3.24
N GLU A 230 -3.27 -18.45 -1.98
CA GLU A 230 -4.57 -18.98 -1.61
C GLU A 230 -5.71 -17.98 -1.84
N LEU A 231 -5.47 -16.68 -1.60
CA LEU A 231 -6.44 -15.63 -1.91
C LEU A 231 -6.65 -15.48 -3.43
N ILE A 232 -5.59 -15.62 -4.24
CA ILE A 232 -5.69 -15.63 -5.72
C ILE A 232 -6.48 -16.85 -6.19
N LYS A 233 -6.24 -18.03 -5.60
CA LYS A 233 -7.01 -19.25 -5.89
C LYS A 233 -8.47 -19.08 -5.50
N ALA A 234 -8.75 -18.47 -4.36
CA ALA A 234 -10.10 -18.19 -3.87
C ALA A 234 -10.91 -17.30 -4.83
N GLY A 235 -10.26 -16.48 -5.66
CA GLY A 235 -10.90 -15.67 -6.69
C GLY A 235 -10.88 -14.16 -6.44
N VAL A 236 -10.16 -13.71 -5.41
CA VAL A 236 -9.95 -12.27 -5.14
C VAL A 236 -9.33 -11.60 -6.37
N LYS A 237 -9.78 -10.39 -6.69
CA LYS A 237 -9.36 -9.61 -7.87
C LYS A 237 -8.45 -8.44 -7.52
N SER A 238 -8.61 -7.86 -6.34
CA SER A 238 -7.77 -6.75 -5.86
C SER A 238 -7.29 -6.97 -4.43
N PHE A 239 -6.00 -6.66 -4.22
CA PHE A 239 -5.36 -6.69 -2.93
C PHE A 239 -5.05 -5.28 -2.44
N LYS A 240 -5.67 -4.92 -1.31
CA LYS A 240 -5.56 -3.60 -0.72
C LYS A 240 -4.57 -3.54 0.42
N ILE A 241 -3.65 -2.58 0.36
CA ILE A 241 -2.77 -2.22 1.48
C ILE A 241 -3.46 -1.12 2.31
N GLU A 242 -3.64 -1.31 3.63
CA GLU A 242 -4.12 -0.23 4.51
C GLU A 242 -2.97 0.69 4.91
N GLY A 243 -3.13 2.00 4.67
CA GLY A 243 -2.09 2.94 5.05
C GLY A 243 -2.27 4.39 4.58
N ARG A 244 -3.50 4.91 4.44
CA ARG A 244 -3.71 6.27 3.88
C ARG A 244 -3.05 7.42 4.67
N LEU A 245 -2.63 7.17 5.91
CA LEU A 245 -1.88 8.13 6.74
C LEU A 245 -0.39 7.82 6.84
N LYS A 246 0.09 6.79 6.15
CA LYS A 246 1.47 6.34 6.21
C LYS A 246 2.35 7.19 5.30
N ASP A 247 3.61 7.30 5.68
CA ASP A 247 4.59 8.04 4.89
C ASP A 247 5.01 7.29 3.62
N ILE A 248 5.72 8.02 2.76
CA ILE A 248 6.21 7.52 1.48
C ILE A 248 7.14 6.31 1.62
N ASN A 249 7.95 6.22 2.68
CA ASN A 249 8.88 5.10 2.88
C ASN A 249 8.12 3.82 3.22
N TYR A 250 7.09 3.92 4.07
CA TYR A 250 6.18 2.81 4.33
C TYR A 250 5.55 2.31 3.02
N VAL A 251 5.03 3.22 2.20
CA VAL A 251 4.34 2.86 0.96
C VAL A 251 5.30 2.21 -0.05
N LYS A 252 6.48 2.81 -0.31
CA LYS A 252 7.51 2.22 -1.19
C LYS A 252 7.84 0.78 -0.79
N ASN A 253 8.13 0.57 0.49
CA ASN A 253 8.53 -0.72 1.02
C ASN A 253 7.41 -1.76 0.92
N VAL A 254 6.20 -1.42 1.39
CA VAL A 254 5.08 -2.37 1.43
C VAL A 254 4.59 -2.70 0.02
N VAL A 255 4.49 -1.72 -0.88
CA VAL A 255 4.10 -1.97 -2.27
C VAL A 255 5.13 -2.84 -2.98
N GLY A 256 6.43 -2.49 -2.87
CA GLY A 256 7.50 -3.28 -3.48
C GLY A 256 7.52 -4.73 -2.97
N TYR A 257 7.29 -4.93 -1.67
CA TYR A 257 7.19 -6.26 -1.08
C TYR A 257 6.03 -7.07 -1.67
N TYR A 258 4.81 -6.52 -1.66
CA TYR A 258 3.65 -7.27 -2.15
C TYR A 258 3.63 -7.43 -3.66
N ARG A 259 4.20 -6.51 -4.44
CA ARG A 259 4.37 -6.68 -5.88
C ARG A 259 5.17 -7.95 -6.15
N ARG A 260 6.32 -8.11 -5.49
CA ARG A 260 7.16 -9.32 -5.58
C ARG A 260 6.44 -10.59 -5.15
N GLU A 261 5.64 -10.53 -4.07
CA GLU A 261 4.88 -11.70 -3.63
C GLU A 261 3.75 -12.08 -4.60
N ILE A 262 3.06 -11.09 -5.19
CA ILE A 262 1.97 -11.34 -6.15
C ILE A 262 2.53 -11.85 -7.48
N ASP A 263 3.65 -11.31 -7.96
CA ASP A 263 4.28 -11.71 -9.23
C ASP A 263 4.68 -13.18 -9.30
N LYS A 264 4.83 -13.86 -8.14
CA LYS A 264 5.06 -15.30 -8.08
C LYS A 264 3.87 -16.12 -8.57
N PHE A 265 2.65 -15.57 -8.48
CA PHE A 265 1.40 -16.33 -8.64
C PHE A 265 0.40 -15.67 -9.61
N ALA A 266 0.55 -14.39 -9.92
CA ALA A 266 -0.32 -13.63 -10.81
C ALA A 266 0.44 -12.62 -11.67
N GLU A 267 -0.19 -12.20 -12.77
CA GLU A 267 0.27 -11.08 -13.58
C GLU A 267 -0.30 -9.77 -13.04
N LYS A 268 0.47 -8.68 -13.18
CA LYS A 268 -0.01 -7.31 -12.96
C LYS A 268 -1.09 -6.93 -13.98
N ILE A 269 -1.93 -5.96 -13.65
CA ILE A 269 -2.92 -5.39 -14.59
C ILE A 269 -2.41 -4.14 -15.30
N SER A 270 -1.46 -3.44 -14.69
CA SER A 270 -0.86 -2.20 -15.20
C SER A 270 0.35 -2.46 -16.11
N SER A 271 0.72 -1.45 -16.90
CA SER A 271 1.90 -1.41 -17.76
C SER A 271 3.17 -1.01 -16.97
N GLY A 272 4.33 -1.29 -17.55
CA GLY A 272 5.63 -0.89 -17.07
C GLY A 272 6.24 -1.82 -16.01
N GLN A 273 7.52 -2.13 -16.18
CA GLN A 273 8.28 -2.90 -15.21
C GLN A 273 8.91 -2.00 -14.15
N VAL A 274 9.17 -2.60 -12.99
CA VAL A 274 9.74 -1.93 -11.83
C VAL A 274 10.96 -2.72 -11.40
N GLU A 275 12.09 -2.05 -11.32
CA GLU A 275 13.31 -2.57 -10.72
C GLU A 275 13.56 -1.79 -9.42
N LEU A 276 13.48 -2.49 -8.28
CA LEU A 276 13.70 -1.88 -6.98
C LEU A 276 15.21 -1.78 -6.72
N ASP A 277 15.68 -0.59 -6.33
CA ASP A 277 17.06 -0.37 -5.89
C ASP A 277 17.30 -0.74 -4.41
N PHE A 278 16.25 -1.21 -3.73
CA PHE A 278 16.28 -1.71 -2.35
C PHE A 278 15.60 -3.09 -2.24
N GLU A 279 15.94 -3.82 -1.17
CA GLU A 279 15.26 -5.07 -0.82
C GLU A 279 14.09 -4.78 0.13
N PRO A 280 12.83 -5.01 -0.28
CA PRO A 280 11.68 -4.75 0.58
C PRO A 280 11.63 -5.69 1.78
N ASP A 281 11.33 -5.15 2.96
CA ASP A 281 11.20 -5.91 4.20
C ASP A 281 10.13 -5.31 5.10
N LEU A 282 9.02 -6.03 5.28
CA LEU A 282 7.91 -5.59 6.13
C LEU A 282 8.32 -5.37 7.60
N SER A 283 9.33 -6.10 8.09
CA SER A 283 9.80 -5.96 9.48
C SER A 283 10.47 -4.62 9.76
N LYS A 284 11.01 -3.96 8.71
CA LYS A 284 11.72 -2.68 8.77
C LYS A 284 10.85 -1.44 8.61
N THR A 285 9.54 -1.62 8.44
CA THR A 285 8.59 -0.51 8.48
C THR A 285 7.74 -0.57 9.74
N PHE A 286 7.03 0.53 10.03
CA PHE A 286 6.16 0.60 11.19
C PHE A 286 5.21 -0.60 11.25
N ASN A 287 5.29 -1.38 12.32
CA ASN A 287 4.36 -2.46 12.60
C ASN A 287 4.25 -2.76 14.10
N ARG A 288 3.07 -3.20 14.54
CA ARG A 288 2.81 -3.57 15.96
C ARG A 288 2.98 -5.07 16.22
N GLY A 289 3.85 -5.71 15.43
CA GLY A 289 3.81 -7.15 15.19
C GLY A 289 2.70 -7.52 14.21
N TYR A 290 2.77 -8.75 13.68
CA TYR A 290 1.87 -9.22 12.63
C TYR A 290 0.94 -10.35 13.06
N THR A 291 -0.21 -10.40 12.40
CA THR A 291 -1.19 -11.49 12.44
C THR A 291 -1.87 -11.62 11.08
N ASP A 292 -2.22 -12.84 10.69
CA ASP A 292 -3.13 -13.14 9.57
C ASP A 292 -4.62 -13.06 9.99
N TYR A 293 -4.85 -12.57 11.21
CA TYR A 293 -6.14 -12.38 11.84
C TYR A 293 -7.00 -13.66 11.84
N PHE A 294 -8.00 -13.77 10.96
CA PHE A 294 -8.91 -14.92 10.90
C PHE A 294 -8.75 -15.77 9.62
N LEU A 295 -7.82 -15.43 8.72
CA LEU A 295 -7.65 -16.16 7.45
C LEU A 295 -7.47 -17.66 7.65
N ASP A 296 -6.70 -18.03 8.68
CA ASP A 296 -6.39 -19.41 9.06
C ASP A 296 -6.92 -19.71 10.48
N GLY A 297 -8.13 -19.24 10.75
CA GLY A 297 -8.82 -19.40 12.03
C GLY A 297 -8.43 -18.37 13.10
N ARG A 298 -9.17 -18.40 14.22
CA ARG A 298 -9.01 -17.39 15.29
C ARG A 298 -7.76 -17.64 16.13
N LYS A 299 -6.78 -16.75 16.01
CA LYS A 299 -5.52 -16.76 16.77
C LYS A 299 -5.36 -15.49 17.61
N ARG A 300 -4.31 -15.44 18.45
CA ARG A 300 -3.98 -14.23 19.24
C ARG A 300 -3.56 -13.07 18.32
N CYS A 301 -4.46 -12.12 18.15
CA CYS A 301 -4.29 -10.95 17.27
C CYS A 301 -4.03 -9.63 18.02
N TYR A 302 -3.86 -9.67 19.35
CA TYR A 302 -3.68 -8.49 20.20
C TYR A 302 -2.21 -8.23 20.59
N ASN A 303 -1.94 -6.98 21.00
CA ASN A 303 -0.70 -6.52 21.61
C ASN A 303 -1.02 -5.60 22.80
N PHE A 304 -1.05 -6.17 24.01
CA PHE A 304 -1.41 -5.46 25.24
C PHE A 304 -0.27 -4.60 25.82
N ASP A 305 0.95 -4.81 25.36
CA ASP A 305 2.14 -4.17 25.91
C ASP A 305 2.37 -2.79 25.28
N THR A 306 2.07 -2.63 23.98
CA THR A 306 2.29 -1.36 23.28
C THR A 306 1.47 -1.21 21.99
N PRO A 307 0.99 0.00 21.67
CA PRO A 307 0.46 0.34 20.35
C PRO A 307 1.55 0.94 19.44
N LYS A 308 2.81 1.00 19.88
CA LYS A 308 3.93 1.57 19.12
C LYS A 308 4.57 0.52 18.21
N SER A 309 5.41 0.98 17.28
CA SER A 309 6.19 0.09 16.41
C SER A 309 7.13 -0.79 17.24
N THR A 310 7.11 -2.10 16.98
CA THR A 310 8.08 -3.05 17.54
C THR A 310 9.21 -3.30 16.54
N GLY A 311 8.89 -3.45 15.25
CA GLY A 311 9.88 -3.59 14.17
C GLY A 311 10.58 -4.96 14.15
N GLU A 312 11.83 -4.95 13.68
CA GLU A 312 12.64 -6.14 13.41
C GLU A 312 13.19 -6.75 14.70
N LYS A 313 13.15 -8.08 14.83
CA LYS A 313 13.76 -8.77 15.98
C LYS A 313 15.26 -8.98 15.72
N LEU A 314 16.12 -8.33 16.51
CA LEU A 314 17.57 -8.42 16.32
C LEU A 314 18.21 -9.60 17.05
N GLY A 315 17.85 -9.83 18.31
CA GLY A 315 18.49 -10.87 19.12
C GLY A 315 18.58 -10.53 20.60
N LYS A 316 19.29 -11.35 21.37
CA LYS A 316 19.47 -11.16 22.80
C LYS A 316 20.76 -10.40 23.12
N VAL A 317 20.73 -9.57 24.16
CA VAL A 317 21.91 -8.95 24.74
C VAL A 317 22.85 -10.05 25.26
N THR A 318 24.09 -10.07 24.78
CA THR A 318 25.10 -11.03 25.21
C THR A 318 25.88 -10.53 26.42
N ARG A 319 26.14 -9.22 26.49
CA ARG A 319 26.90 -8.58 27.57
C ARG A 319 26.42 -7.15 27.79
N VAL A 320 26.47 -6.70 29.04
CA VAL A 320 26.21 -5.30 29.43
C VAL A 320 27.49 -4.74 30.05
N ASN A 321 27.95 -3.61 29.53
CA ASN A 321 29.10 -2.85 30.02
C ASN A 321 28.64 -1.52 30.65
N ARG A 322 29.58 -0.68 31.10
CA ARG A 322 29.27 0.59 31.77
C ARG A 322 28.47 1.57 30.89
N ASP A 323 28.84 1.67 29.61
CA ASP A 323 28.36 2.66 28.65
C ASP A 323 27.86 2.04 27.34
N SER A 324 27.84 0.71 27.27
CA SER A 324 27.52 -0.04 26.07
C SER A 324 26.92 -1.41 26.40
N PHE A 325 26.30 -2.03 25.41
CA PHE A 325 25.87 -3.43 25.48
C PHE A 325 26.17 -4.15 24.16
N GLU A 326 26.24 -5.47 24.21
CA GLU A 326 26.59 -6.29 23.05
C GLU A 326 25.38 -7.09 22.54
N ILE A 327 25.19 -7.11 21.23
CA ILE A 327 24.20 -7.95 20.53
C ILE A 327 24.81 -8.53 19.25
N ASN A 328 24.43 -9.75 18.91
CA ASN A 328 24.90 -10.41 17.68
C ASN A 328 24.00 -10.06 16.48
N ALA A 329 23.91 -8.77 16.16
CA ALA A 329 23.17 -8.26 15.02
C ALA A 329 23.85 -7.00 14.46
N LYS A 330 23.73 -6.78 13.16
CA LYS A 330 24.21 -5.54 12.54
C LYS A 330 23.32 -4.39 12.98
N VAL A 331 23.89 -3.37 13.61
CA VAL A 331 23.20 -2.13 14.03
C VAL A 331 23.99 -0.91 13.58
N SER A 332 23.27 0.13 13.17
CA SER A 332 23.84 1.37 12.66
C SER A 332 23.64 2.52 13.66
N PRO A 333 24.52 3.54 13.63
CA PRO A 333 24.22 4.81 14.28
C PRO A 333 22.86 5.34 13.83
N GLN A 334 22.13 5.97 14.76
CA GLN A 334 20.77 6.48 14.61
C GLN A 334 19.66 5.43 14.53
N ASP A 335 19.97 4.13 14.63
CA ASP A 335 18.92 3.11 14.81
C ASP A 335 18.15 3.36 16.12
N GLY A 336 16.83 3.12 16.05
CA GLY A 336 15.97 3.02 17.22
C GLY A 336 15.88 1.57 17.68
N LEU A 337 16.26 1.32 18.94
CA LEU A 337 16.16 0.00 19.55
C LEU A 337 15.11 0.01 20.66
N CYS A 338 14.38 -1.09 20.81
CA CYS A 338 13.39 -1.25 21.86
C CYS A 338 13.36 -2.68 22.43
N TRP A 339 12.82 -2.79 23.65
CA TRP A 339 12.62 -4.04 24.37
C TRP A 339 11.49 -3.88 25.38
N PHE A 340 11.08 -4.97 26.01
CA PHE A 340 9.97 -4.97 26.97
C PHE A 340 10.47 -5.32 28.37
N VAL A 341 10.05 -4.54 29.37
CA VAL A 341 10.27 -4.80 30.79
C VAL A 341 8.91 -4.81 31.48
N ASN A 342 8.51 -5.94 32.07
CA ASN A 342 7.21 -6.11 32.73
C ASN A 342 6.01 -5.66 31.85
N GLY A 343 6.07 -5.95 30.55
CA GLY A 343 5.04 -5.59 29.57
C GLY A 343 5.01 -4.09 29.20
N GLU A 344 6.04 -3.32 29.55
CA GLU A 344 6.20 -1.94 29.08
C GLU A 344 7.36 -1.83 28.10
N MET A 345 7.12 -1.16 26.98
CA MET A 345 8.15 -0.91 25.97
C MET A 345 9.10 0.20 26.43
N GLN A 346 10.39 -0.13 26.47
CA GLN A 346 11.50 0.80 26.63
C GLN A 346 12.31 0.85 25.33
N GLY A 347 13.17 1.86 25.20
CA GLY A 347 14.04 1.98 24.03
C GLY A 347 15.15 3.00 24.19
N CYS A 348 16.07 2.98 23.25
CA CYS A 348 17.17 3.93 23.13
C CYS A 348 17.48 4.23 21.67
N LEU A 349 18.09 5.39 21.42
CA LEU A 349 18.69 5.71 20.13
C LEU A 349 20.16 5.27 20.16
N VAL A 350 20.65 4.69 19.07
CA VAL A 350 22.06 4.32 18.94
C VAL A 350 22.88 5.54 18.54
N ASN A 351 23.85 5.94 19.38
CA ASN A 351 24.78 7.02 19.00
C ASN A 351 25.93 6.48 18.16
N ARG A 352 26.45 5.30 18.53
CA ARG A 352 27.59 4.65 17.87
C ARG A 352 27.45 3.13 17.96
N ALA A 353 27.89 2.42 16.94
CA ALA A 353 27.99 0.97 16.92
C ALA A 353 29.37 0.54 16.40
N GLU A 354 30.01 -0.40 17.10
CA GLU A 354 31.36 -0.90 16.79
C GLU A 354 31.34 -2.43 16.84
N GLY A 355 31.21 -3.08 15.68
CA GLY A 355 31.02 -4.52 15.61
C GLY A 355 29.72 -4.94 16.32
N ASN A 356 29.84 -5.74 17.38
CA ASN A 356 28.71 -6.17 18.21
C ASN A 356 28.39 -5.22 19.38
N LYS A 357 29.24 -4.21 19.63
CA LYS A 357 29.08 -3.26 20.74
C LYS A 357 28.24 -2.06 20.33
N ILE A 358 27.19 -1.80 21.10
CA ILE A 358 26.23 -0.72 20.87
C ILE A 358 26.36 0.32 21.99
N PHE A 359 26.57 1.58 21.60
CA PHE A 359 26.64 2.73 22.49
C PHE A 359 25.35 3.55 22.34
N PRO A 360 24.39 3.42 23.28
CA PRO A 360 23.15 4.17 23.23
C PRO A 360 23.37 5.64 23.62
N ASN A 361 22.42 6.51 23.25
CA ASN A 361 22.39 7.91 23.66
C ASN A 361 22.36 8.10 25.19
N LYS A 362 21.70 7.17 25.89
CA LYS A 362 21.72 7.05 27.34
C LYS A 362 21.66 5.57 27.68
N MET A 363 22.58 5.10 28.53
CA MET A 363 22.62 3.69 28.93
C MET A 363 21.34 3.33 29.71
N PRO A 364 20.50 2.42 29.19
CA PRO A 364 19.28 2.00 29.88
C PRO A 364 19.58 0.92 30.93
N PRO A 365 18.69 0.69 31.91
CA PRO A 365 18.76 -0.48 32.77
C PRO A 365 18.49 -1.75 31.94
N LEU A 366 19.56 -2.45 31.57
CA LEU A 366 19.52 -3.62 30.68
C LEU A 366 20.19 -4.82 31.34
N LYS A 367 19.76 -6.03 31.00
CA LYS A 367 20.34 -7.29 31.47
C LYS A 367 20.77 -8.15 30.30
N ALA A 368 21.80 -8.97 30.50
CA ALA A 368 22.13 -10.03 29.55
C ALA A 368 20.92 -10.97 29.38
N GLY A 369 20.67 -11.42 28.16
CA GLY A 369 19.52 -12.21 27.78
C GLY A 369 18.28 -11.40 27.36
N THR A 370 18.23 -10.09 27.60
CA THR A 370 17.12 -9.23 27.15
C THR A 370 17.00 -9.29 25.63
N LEU A 371 15.79 -9.53 25.12
CA LEU A 371 15.51 -9.56 23.69
C LEU A 371 15.33 -8.12 23.17
N ILE A 372 16.12 -7.76 22.15
CA ILE A 372 16.14 -6.44 21.51
C ILE A 372 15.45 -6.53 20.14
N TYR A 373 14.69 -5.48 19.86
CA TYR A 373 14.08 -5.20 18.57
C TYR A 373 14.61 -3.86 18.03
N ARG A 374 14.57 -3.70 16.71
CA ARG A 374 14.83 -2.45 16.01
C ARG A 374 13.50 -1.89 15.53
N ASN A 375 13.04 -0.81 16.15
CA ASN A 375 11.79 -0.14 15.76
C ASN A 375 12.00 1.03 14.81
N GLN A 376 13.25 1.41 14.53
CA GLN A 376 13.65 2.34 13.48
C GLN A 376 14.98 1.88 12.86
N ASP A 377 15.00 1.64 11.55
CA ASP A 377 16.20 1.29 10.76
C ASP A 377 16.64 2.52 9.97
N PHE A 378 17.64 3.25 10.48
CA PHE A 378 18.01 4.54 9.90
C PHE A 378 18.59 4.40 8.49
N GLU A 379 19.46 3.40 8.29
CA GLU A 379 20.10 3.16 6.99
C GLU A 379 19.07 2.73 5.95
N PHE A 380 18.11 1.88 6.34
CA PHE A 380 17.02 1.49 5.44
C PHE A 380 16.09 2.65 5.10
N GLU A 381 15.68 3.46 6.09
CA GLU A 381 14.87 4.66 5.86
C GLU A 381 15.58 5.67 4.95
N ARG A 382 16.89 5.86 5.14
CA ARG A 382 17.72 6.71 4.30
C ARG A 382 17.81 6.17 2.88
N HIS A 383 17.95 4.85 2.71
CA HIS A 383 17.96 4.23 1.40
C HIS A 383 16.62 4.44 0.68
N LEU A 384 15.49 4.14 1.31
CA LEU A 384 14.15 4.38 0.74
C LEU A 384 13.89 5.85 0.38
N LYS A 385 14.38 6.77 1.21
CA LYS A 385 14.26 8.22 0.95
C LYS A 385 15.04 8.64 -0.30
N ASN A 386 16.23 8.07 -0.51
CA ASN A 386 17.10 8.40 -1.65
C ASN A 386 16.82 7.55 -2.89
N SER A 387 16.05 6.48 -2.74
CA SER A 387 15.65 5.58 -3.82
C SER A 387 14.97 6.34 -4.96
N ARG A 388 15.44 6.07 -6.18
CA ARG A 388 14.94 6.68 -7.43
C ARG A 388 14.25 5.67 -8.31
N VAL A 389 13.66 4.64 -7.69
CA VAL A 389 12.83 3.65 -8.37
C VAL A 389 11.83 4.37 -9.26
N LYS A 390 11.76 3.89 -10.50
CA LYS A 390 10.87 4.42 -11.53
C LYS A 390 10.24 3.26 -12.27
N ARG A 391 8.93 3.33 -12.49
CA ARG A 391 8.24 2.41 -13.40
C ARG A 391 8.54 2.81 -14.84
N ARG A 392 8.92 1.84 -15.67
CA ARG A 392 9.28 2.07 -17.08
C ARG A 392 8.64 1.06 -18.01
N ILE A 393 8.17 1.54 -19.16
CA ILE A 393 7.50 0.77 -20.20
C ILE A 393 8.54 0.24 -21.19
N GLY A 394 8.51 -1.06 -21.49
CA GLY A 394 9.46 -1.63 -22.42
C GLY A 394 9.10 -1.34 -23.86
N ILE A 395 10.04 -0.82 -24.64
CA ILE A 395 9.87 -0.54 -26.07
C ILE A 395 10.78 -1.40 -26.94
N LYS A 396 10.30 -1.76 -28.12
CA LYS A 396 11.07 -2.42 -29.18
C LYS A 396 11.23 -1.45 -30.34
N PHE A 397 12.46 -1.24 -30.77
CA PHE A 397 12.77 -0.48 -31.97
C PHE A 397 12.88 -1.43 -33.15
N GLU A 398 12.27 -1.07 -34.27
CA GLU A 398 12.44 -1.77 -35.54
C GLU A 398 12.78 -0.75 -36.63
N PHE A 399 13.86 -0.99 -37.37
CA PHE A 399 14.22 -0.21 -38.54
C PHE A 399 14.02 -1.05 -39.81
N SER A 400 13.15 -0.57 -40.70
CA SER A 400 12.86 -1.15 -42.01
C SER A 400 12.54 -0.05 -43.02
N ASP A 401 13.00 -0.21 -44.25
CA ASP A 401 12.62 0.62 -45.41
C ASP A 401 12.75 2.14 -45.20
N GLY A 402 13.83 2.57 -44.53
CA GLY A 402 14.07 3.99 -44.24
C GLY A 402 13.24 4.56 -43.09
N CYS A 403 12.47 3.72 -42.38
CA CYS A 403 11.63 4.12 -41.26
C CYS A 403 12.09 3.45 -39.97
N LEU A 404 12.02 4.22 -38.87
CA LEU A 404 12.17 3.72 -37.51
C LEU A 404 10.78 3.63 -36.87
N SER A 405 10.34 2.41 -36.57
CA SER A 405 9.16 2.16 -35.74
C SER A 405 9.55 1.85 -34.31
N VAL A 406 8.70 2.28 -33.38
CA VAL A 406 8.80 1.95 -31.96
C VAL A 406 7.47 1.40 -31.52
N THR A 407 7.47 0.22 -30.90
CA THR A 407 6.28 -0.40 -30.32
C THR A 407 6.50 -0.66 -28.84
N ASP A 408 5.58 -0.24 -27.99
CA ASP A 408 5.64 -0.49 -26.54
C ASP A 408 5.11 -1.88 -26.15
N GLU A 409 5.14 -2.21 -24.85
CA GLU A 409 4.70 -3.51 -24.35
C GLU A 409 3.18 -3.71 -24.36
N ASP A 410 2.43 -2.65 -24.62
CA ASP A 410 0.97 -2.65 -24.71
C ASP A 410 0.48 -2.66 -26.17
N GLY A 411 1.40 -2.57 -27.14
CA GLY A 411 1.11 -2.60 -28.57
C GLY A 411 0.88 -1.23 -29.21
N ASN A 412 1.10 -0.13 -28.47
CA ASN A 412 1.08 1.20 -29.07
C ASN A 412 2.32 1.38 -29.94
N SER A 413 2.16 1.94 -31.14
CA SER A 413 3.26 2.12 -32.08
C SER A 413 3.28 3.49 -32.73
N VAL A 414 4.49 4.01 -32.93
CA VAL A 414 4.75 5.19 -33.77
C VAL A 414 5.83 4.85 -34.80
N MET A 415 5.75 5.45 -35.98
CA MET A 415 6.72 5.29 -37.05
C MET A 415 7.17 6.66 -37.54
N LEU A 416 8.48 6.85 -37.69
CA LEU A 416 9.07 8.07 -38.21
C LEU A 416 10.08 7.74 -39.33
N PRO A 417 10.13 8.53 -40.40
CA PRO A 417 11.16 8.38 -41.43
C PRO A 417 12.53 8.78 -40.86
N VAL A 418 13.56 8.02 -41.22
CA VAL A 418 14.97 8.33 -40.95
C VAL A 418 15.54 9.02 -42.18
N LEU A 419 16.05 10.23 -41.98
CA LEU A 419 16.63 11.01 -43.07
C LEU A 419 17.92 10.36 -43.59
N SER A 420 18.06 10.32 -44.90
CA SER A 420 19.30 9.89 -45.56
C SER A 420 20.42 10.89 -45.32
N GLY A 421 21.64 10.38 -45.12
CA GLY A 421 22.84 11.18 -44.89
C GLY A 421 24.00 10.74 -45.77
N ASP A 422 25.17 11.35 -45.55
CA ASP A 422 26.39 10.93 -46.23
C ASP A 422 26.83 9.53 -45.75
N PRO A 423 27.39 8.70 -46.65
CA PRO A 423 27.79 7.35 -46.29
C PRO A 423 28.93 7.32 -45.26
N PRO A 424 28.82 6.50 -44.20
CA PRO A 424 29.82 6.46 -43.15
C PRO A 424 31.08 5.78 -43.69
N LYS A 425 32.23 6.30 -43.25
CA LYS A 425 33.53 5.67 -43.55
C LYS A 425 33.64 4.23 -43.02
N ASN A 426 32.84 3.87 -42.01
CA ASN A 426 32.76 2.52 -41.45
C ASN A 426 31.29 2.19 -41.14
N PRO A 427 30.59 1.48 -42.04
CA PRO A 427 29.17 1.11 -41.88
C PRO A 427 28.87 0.26 -40.65
N GLU A 428 29.74 -0.69 -40.31
CA GLU A 428 29.55 -1.57 -39.14
C GLU A 428 29.57 -0.77 -37.84
N LYS A 429 30.58 0.08 -37.66
CA LYS A 429 30.70 0.95 -36.49
C LYS A 429 29.53 1.94 -36.40
N MET A 430 29.04 2.42 -37.54
CA MET A 430 27.88 3.31 -37.56
C MET A 430 26.60 2.56 -37.15
N ARG A 431 26.40 1.31 -37.61
CA ARG A 431 25.31 0.45 -37.16
C ARG A 431 25.35 0.20 -35.65
N GLU A 432 26.51 -0.14 -35.10
CA GLU A 432 26.69 -0.31 -33.66
C GLU A 432 26.35 0.97 -32.89
N THR A 433 26.82 2.12 -33.39
CA THR A 433 26.53 3.43 -32.78
C THR A 433 25.04 3.74 -32.82
N PHE A 434 24.37 3.48 -33.95
CA PHE A 434 22.93 3.68 -34.10
C PHE A 434 22.14 2.87 -33.06
N ILE A 435 22.43 1.57 -32.95
CA ILE A 435 21.82 0.69 -31.93
C ILE A 435 22.10 1.21 -30.52
N ALA A 436 23.34 1.59 -30.23
CA ALA A 436 23.74 2.08 -28.92
C ALA A 436 23.04 3.40 -28.54
N GLN A 437 22.74 4.28 -29.51
CA GLN A 437 21.98 5.49 -29.25
C GLN A 437 20.49 5.19 -28.99
N LEU A 438 19.87 4.29 -29.76
CA LEU A 438 18.47 3.89 -29.51
C LEU A 438 18.27 3.25 -28.13
N LYS A 439 19.27 2.51 -27.64
CA LYS A 439 19.23 1.92 -26.29
C LYS A 439 19.27 2.97 -25.17
N LYS A 440 19.72 4.21 -25.43
CA LYS A 440 19.78 5.28 -24.44
C LYS A 440 18.43 6.01 -24.36
N THR A 441 17.53 5.49 -23.52
CA THR A 441 16.21 6.10 -23.30
C THR A 441 16.20 7.17 -22.19
N GLY A 442 17.35 7.46 -21.57
CA GLY A 442 17.51 8.54 -20.59
C GLY A 442 16.51 8.48 -19.43
N GLU A 443 16.00 9.65 -19.04
CA GLU A 443 14.99 9.84 -17.98
C GLU A 443 13.55 9.63 -18.46
N SER A 444 13.34 9.11 -19.67
CA SER A 444 11.99 8.84 -20.18
C SER A 444 11.28 7.75 -19.37
N ASP A 445 9.97 7.64 -19.58
CA ASP A 445 9.14 6.56 -19.00
C ASP A 445 9.35 5.22 -19.72
N PHE A 446 10.33 5.12 -20.66
CA PHE A 446 10.57 3.93 -21.47
C PHE A 446 11.96 3.34 -21.24
N TYR A 447 12.11 2.03 -21.45
CA TYR A 447 13.41 1.35 -21.56
C TYR A 447 13.45 0.47 -22.82
N CYS A 448 14.62 0.39 -23.45
CA CYS A 448 14.78 -0.40 -24.67
C CYS A 448 14.85 -1.90 -24.35
N LYS A 449 13.86 -2.67 -24.81
CA LYS A 449 13.87 -4.15 -24.76
C LYS A 449 14.70 -4.75 -25.89
N SER A 450 14.50 -4.28 -27.12
CA SER A 450 15.21 -4.78 -28.30
C SER A 450 15.34 -3.70 -29.38
N VAL A 451 16.32 -3.89 -30.26
CA VAL A 451 16.53 -3.08 -31.46
C VAL A 451 16.77 -4.04 -32.62
N ASP A 452 15.86 -4.07 -33.58
CA ASP A 452 15.92 -4.92 -34.76
C ASP A 452 16.14 -4.05 -36.01
N ILE A 453 17.18 -4.34 -36.80
CA ILE A 453 17.51 -3.60 -38.03
C ILE A 453 17.47 -4.59 -39.19
N ARG A 454 16.42 -4.51 -40.02
CA ARG A 454 16.14 -5.48 -41.10
C ARG A 454 16.82 -5.15 -42.43
N ASN A 455 17.07 -3.88 -42.72
CA ASN A 455 17.68 -3.41 -43.97
C ASN A 455 18.96 -2.57 -43.70
N GLU A 456 19.65 -2.15 -44.77
CA GLU A 456 20.77 -1.20 -44.67
C GLU A 456 20.29 0.16 -44.15
N LEU A 457 21.12 0.80 -43.32
CA LEU A 457 20.84 2.13 -42.79
C LEU A 457 20.97 3.17 -43.92
N PRO A 458 20.20 4.28 -43.88
CA PRO A 458 20.12 5.24 -44.99
C PRO A 458 21.31 6.23 -45.02
N PHE A 459 22.37 5.92 -44.27
CA PHE A 459 23.66 6.58 -44.25
C PHE A 459 24.70 5.48 -44.38
#